data_AF-A0A1N7C4M1-F1
#
_entry.id   AF-A0A1N7C4M1-F1
#
_cell.length_a   1.000
_cell.length_b   1.000
_cell.length_c   1.000
_cell.angle_alpha   90.00
_cell.angle_beta   90.00
_cell.angle_gamma   90.00
#
_symmetry.space_group_name_H-M   'P 1'
#
loop_
_entity.id
_entity.type
_entity.pdbx_description
1 polymer ?
#
loop_
_entity_poly.entity_id
_entity_poly.type
_entity_poly.pdbx_seq_one_letter_code
_entity_poly.pdbx_strand_id
1 'polypeptide(L)'
;MNWIIRSTKKVKFHTNLQEVLKPIWDDLAIYKWILTDLDFISDQTLPINFDEDYFVLDHSEFELLYQSDTQIIWGIISAVPNNIEPDTSAISILSAEDTSVWESNQFLIPESILEIIAFDSGYTIVKFKDKSLSDQFENYFKEQVIDLQKFNEKYINRT
;
A
#
# COMPACT_ATOMS: atom_id res chain seq x y z
N MET A 1 4.94 10.41 7.32
CA MET A 1 6.20 10.31 6.56
C MET A 1 6.05 9.16 5.59
N ASN A 2 6.64 9.21 4.41
CA ASN A 2 6.36 8.22 3.36
C ASN A 2 7.64 7.49 2.98
N TRP A 3 7.50 6.20 2.72
CA TRP A 3 8.60 5.27 2.65
C TRP A 3 8.56 4.50 1.33
N ILE A 4 9.72 4.15 0.81
CA ILE A 4 9.86 3.25 -0.34
C ILE A 4 10.74 2.07 0.03
N ILE A 5 10.27 0.88 -0.36
CA ILE A 5 10.98 -0.39 -0.28
C ILE A 5 11.37 -0.80 -1.70
N ARG A 6 12.67 -0.97 -1.96
CA ARG A 6 13.20 -1.40 -3.27
C ARG A 6 13.77 -2.82 -3.28
N SER A 7 14.39 -3.24 -2.19
CA SER A 7 14.81 -4.61 -1.93
C SER A 7 15.26 -4.70 -0.47
N THR A 8 14.76 -5.69 0.26
CA THR A 8 15.14 -5.86 1.67
C THR A 8 15.44 -7.34 1.91
N LYS A 9 16.22 -7.64 2.95
CA LYS A 9 16.41 -9.03 3.39
C LYS A 9 15.22 -9.54 4.20
N LYS A 10 14.30 -8.66 4.59
CA LYS A 10 13.13 -8.98 5.43
C LYS A 10 11.93 -9.45 4.63
N VAL A 11 11.86 -9.12 3.34
CA VAL A 11 10.68 -9.36 2.50
C VAL A 11 11.05 -10.34 1.39
N LYS A 12 10.33 -11.48 1.32
CA LYS A 12 10.58 -12.58 0.36
C LYS A 12 10.30 -12.18 -1.10
N PHE A 13 9.36 -11.25 -1.30
CA PHE A 13 8.94 -10.64 -2.58
C PHE A 13 8.38 -9.25 -2.28
N HIS A 14 8.56 -8.24 -3.15
CA HIS A 14 8.46 -6.82 -2.77
C HIS A 14 7.16 -6.41 -2.05
N THR A 15 5.99 -6.87 -2.51
CA THR A 15 4.71 -6.59 -1.85
C THR A 15 4.24 -7.76 -0.98
N ASN A 16 5.06 -8.18 0.00
CA ASN A 16 4.58 -9.07 1.06
C ASN A 16 3.85 -8.24 2.12
N LEU A 17 2.52 -8.17 2.03
CA LEU A 17 1.70 -7.39 2.95
C LEU A 17 1.89 -7.80 4.40
N GLN A 18 2.13 -9.09 4.66
CA GLN A 18 2.39 -9.59 6.00
C GLN A 18 3.55 -8.84 6.66
N GLU A 19 4.71 -8.78 5.99
CA GLU A 19 5.90 -8.12 6.51
C GLU A 19 5.81 -6.59 6.44
N VAL A 20 5.18 -6.04 5.39
CA VAL A 20 4.98 -4.58 5.23
C VAL A 20 4.13 -4.02 6.37
N LEU A 21 3.04 -4.69 6.72
CA LEU A 21 2.06 -4.20 7.71
C LEU A 21 2.30 -4.71 9.13
N LYS A 22 3.14 -5.73 9.32
CA LYS A 22 3.50 -6.30 10.63
C LYS A 22 3.69 -5.31 11.78
N PRO A 23 4.44 -4.19 11.63
CA PRO A 23 4.68 -3.30 12.76
C PRO A 23 3.48 -2.48 13.19
N ILE A 24 2.41 -2.45 12.39
CA ILE A 24 1.25 -1.59 12.58
C ILE A 24 -0.07 -2.34 12.43
N TRP A 25 -0.03 -3.67 12.26
CA TRP A 25 -1.20 -4.48 11.89
C TRP A 25 -2.34 -4.35 12.90
N ASP A 26 -2.03 -4.44 14.18
CA ASP A 26 -3.02 -4.39 15.26
C ASP A 26 -3.73 -3.01 15.33
N ASP A 27 -3.02 -1.94 14.97
CA ASP A 27 -3.59 -0.57 14.91
C ASP A 27 -4.56 -0.42 13.73
N LEU A 28 -4.52 -1.33 12.74
CA LEU A 28 -5.29 -1.22 11.50
C LEU A 28 -6.64 -1.96 11.53
N ALA A 29 -6.99 -2.62 12.64
CA ALA A 29 -8.20 -3.44 12.77
C ALA A 29 -9.52 -2.66 12.64
N ILE A 30 -9.49 -1.33 12.83
CA ILE A 30 -10.67 -0.46 12.80
C ILE A 30 -10.95 0.16 11.42
N TYR A 31 -10.19 -0.20 10.40
CA TYR A 31 -10.30 0.35 9.05
C TYR A 31 -10.84 -0.69 8.08
N LYS A 32 -11.48 -0.19 7.03
CA LYS A 32 -11.77 -0.95 5.82
C LYS A 32 -10.65 -0.70 4.81
N TRP A 33 -10.51 -1.64 3.88
CA TRP A 33 -9.44 -1.63 2.90
C TRP A 33 -10.02 -1.46 1.52
N ILE A 34 -9.44 -0.54 0.76
CA ILE A 34 -9.80 -0.28 -0.63
C ILE A 34 -8.64 -0.67 -1.50
N LEU A 35 -8.95 -1.46 -2.52
CA LEU A 35 -8.01 -2.10 -3.40
C LEU A 35 -8.42 -1.76 -4.84
N THR A 36 -7.52 -1.18 -5.64
CA THR A 36 -7.79 -0.83 -7.04
C THR A 36 -6.51 -0.98 -7.89
N ASP A 37 -6.67 -1.06 -9.21
CA ASP A 37 -5.59 -1.27 -10.20
C ASP A 37 -4.70 -2.49 -9.88
N LEU A 38 -5.33 -3.60 -9.45
CA LEU A 38 -4.61 -4.78 -8.97
C LEU A 38 -4.18 -5.74 -10.08
N ASP A 39 -2.90 -6.09 -10.04
CA ASP A 39 -2.33 -7.26 -10.69
C ASP A 39 -1.51 -8.03 -9.65
N PHE A 40 -1.78 -9.33 -9.49
CA PHE A 40 -1.14 -10.15 -8.46
C PHE A 40 -1.02 -11.62 -8.86
N ILE A 41 -0.07 -12.29 -8.23
CA ILE A 41 0.10 -13.75 -8.26
C ILE A 41 -0.12 -14.26 -6.84
N SER A 42 -1.09 -15.15 -6.68
CA SER A 42 -1.44 -15.73 -5.38
C SER A 42 -1.40 -17.25 -5.43
N ASP A 43 -1.07 -17.87 -4.30
CA ASP A 43 -1.14 -19.31 -4.07
C ASP A 43 -2.55 -19.81 -3.73
N GLN A 44 -3.47 -18.89 -3.42
CA GLN A 44 -4.85 -19.18 -3.04
C GLN A 44 -5.87 -18.25 -3.70
N THR A 45 -7.14 -18.66 -3.64
CA THR A 45 -8.26 -17.80 -4.02
C THR A 45 -8.41 -16.69 -2.98
N LEU A 46 -8.41 -15.44 -3.46
CA LEU A 46 -8.58 -14.24 -2.64
C LEU A 46 -10.01 -13.72 -2.77
N PRO A 47 -10.52 -12.92 -1.81
CA PRO A 47 -11.83 -12.28 -1.88
C PRO A 47 -11.82 -11.09 -2.86
N ILE A 48 -11.29 -11.28 -4.08
CA ILE A 48 -11.14 -10.25 -5.10
C ILE A 48 -11.93 -10.70 -6.33
N ASN A 49 -12.86 -9.85 -6.79
CA ASN A 49 -13.73 -10.15 -7.92
C ASN A 49 -13.44 -9.23 -9.10
N PHE A 50 -12.56 -9.64 -10.02
CA PHE A 50 -12.13 -8.85 -11.19
C PHE A 50 -13.24 -8.38 -12.15
N ASP A 51 -14.51 -8.71 -11.91
CA ASP A 51 -15.64 -8.06 -12.58
C ASP A 51 -15.83 -6.58 -12.13
N GLU A 52 -15.21 -6.18 -11.01
CA GLU A 52 -15.23 -4.82 -10.46
C GLU A 52 -13.86 -4.13 -10.64
N ASP A 53 -13.86 -2.82 -10.86
CA ASP A 53 -12.64 -2.01 -11.01
C ASP A 53 -11.92 -1.74 -9.67
N TYR A 54 -12.63 -1.92 -8.54
CA TYR A 54 -12.10 -1.77 -7.19
C TYR A 54 -12.81 -2.71 -6.22
N PHE A 55 -12.16 -2.96 -5.08
CA PHE A 55 -12.63 -3.86 -4.03
C PHE A 55 -12.63 -3.12 -2.70
N VAL A 56 -13.69 -3.31 -1.93
CA VAL A 56 -13.77 -2.85 -0.54
C VAL A 56 -13.82 -4.09 0.33
N LEU A 57 -12.80 -4.26 1.15
CA LEU A 57 -12.66 -5.39 2.06
C LEU A 57 -12.80 -4.88 3.50
N ASP A 58 -13.58 -5.58 4.31
CA ASP A 58 -13.49 -5.40 5.76
C ASP A 58 -12.16 -5.95 6.31
N HIS A 59 -11.93 -5.76 7.61
CA HIS A 59 -10.69 -6.23 8.23
C HIS A 59 -10.51 -7.75 8.12
N SER A 60 -11.58 -8.53 8.23
CA SER A 60 -11.52 -10.00 8.17
C SER A 60 -11.25 -10.52 6.75
N GLU A 61 -11.81 -9.86 5.74
CA GLU A 61 -11.54 -10.15 4.34
C GLU A 61 -10.12 -9.74 3.96
N PHE A 62 -9.66 -8.57 4.42
CA PHE A 62 -8.29 -8.13 4.20
C PHE A 62 -7.27 -8.99 4.94
N GLU A 63 -7.63 -9.56 6.10
CA GLU A 63 -6.77 -10.50 6.83
C GLU A 63 -6.42 -11.73 5.98
N LEU A 64 -7.34 -12.22 5.15
CA LEU A 64 -7.06 -13.33 4.22
C LEU A 64 -5.95 -12.97 3.24
N LEU A 65 -5.96 -11.73 2.72
CA LEU A 65 -4.91 -11.22 1.85
C LEU A 65 -3.60 -10.98 2.63
N TYR A 66 -3.68 -10.43 3.83
CA TYR A 66 -2.54 -10.19 4.71
C TYR A 66 -1.80 -11.49 5.08
N GLN A 67 -2.53 -12.59 5.31
CA GLN A 67 -1.96 -13.89 5.66
C GLN A 67 -1.53 -14.73 4.44
N SER A 68 -1.87 -14.29 3.22
CA SER A 68 -1.54 -15.01 1.99
C SER A 68 -0.08 -14.83 1.56
N ASP A 69 0.44 -15.79 0.78
CA ASP A 69 1.73 -15.66 0.08
C ASP A 69 1.54 -14.94 -1.27
N THR A 70 0.68 -13.91 -1.32
CA THR A 70 0.35 -13.14 -2.55
C THR A 70 1.43 -12.11 -2.87
N GLN A 71 1.96 -12.19 -4.09
CA GLN A 71 2.79 -11.15 -4.66
C GLN A 71 1.94 -10.19 -5.50
N ILE A 72 1.77 -8.97 -5.00
CA ILE A 72 1.10 -7.90 -5.74
C ILE A 72 2.13 -7.21 -6.65
N ILE A 73 1.91 -7.31 -7.95
CA ILE A 73 2.76 -6.75 -9.02
C ILE A 73 2.42 -5.27 -9.20
N TRP A 74 1.12 -4.98 -9.32
CA TRP A 74 0.55 -3.64 -9.42
C TRP A 74 -0.63 -3.51 -8.46
N GLY A 75 -0.82 -2.33 -7.88
CA GLY A 75 -2.00 -2.09 -7.07
C GLY A 75 -1.89 -0.91 -6.12
N ILE A 76 -3.04 -0.33 -5.81
CA ILE A 76 -3.23 0.69 -4.78
C ILE A 76 -4.07 0.07 -3.68
N ILE A 77 -3.55 0.09 -2.45
CA ILE A 77 -4.17 -0.53 -1.28
C ILE A 77 -4.23 0.49 -0.15
N SER A 78 -5.43 0.89 0.25
CA SER A 78 -5.65 2.01 1.15
C SER A 78 -6.52 1.63 2.33
N ALA A 79 -6.04 1.92 3.55
CA ALA A 79 -6.83 1.80 4.76
C ALA A 79 -7.66 3.08 4.96
N VAL A 80 -8.98 2.95 5.05
CA VAL A 80 -9.95 4.05 5.15
C VAL A 80 -10.80 3.87 6.42
N PRO A 81 -11.09 4.93 7.18
CA PRO A 81 -11.99 4.84 8.34
C PRO A 81 -13.35 4.25 7.96
N ASN A 82 -13.85 3.30 8.76
CA ASN A 82 -15.10 2.59 8.51
C ASN A 82 -16.34 3.50 8.38
N ASN A 83 -16.28 4.71 8.95
CA ASN A 83 -17.35 5.69 8.92
C ASN A 83 -17.29 6.64 7.71
N ILE A 84 -16.36 6.43 6.78
CA ILE A 84 -16.19 7.27 5.58
C ILE A 84 -16.50 6.44 4.34
N GLU A 85 -17.34 6.97 3.46
CA GLU A 85 -17.56 6.43 2.12
C GLU A 85 -16.79 7.28 1.11
N PRO A 86 -15.73 6.73 0.47
CA PRO A 86 -14.98 7.46 -0.53
C PRO A 86 -15.69 7.45 -1.88
N ASP A 87 -15.27 8.35 -2.77
CA ASP A 87 -15.81 8.47 -4.12
C ASP A 87 -15.37 7.29 -4.99
N THR A 88 -16.28 6.34 -5.17
CA THR A 88 -16.04 5.11 -5.93
C THR A 88 -15.79 5.36 -7.42
N SER A 89 -16.35 6.45 -7.97
CA SER A 89 -16.13 6.84 -9.38
C SER A 89 -14.74 7.40 -9.62
N ALA A 90 -14.16 8.03 -8.60
CA ALA A 90 -12.77 8.46 -8.62
C ALA A 90 -11.81 7.27 -8.44
N ILE A 91 -12.15 6.32 -7.55
CA ILE A 91 -11.33 5.13 -7.26
C ILE A 91 -11.18 4.21 -8.47
N SER A 92 -12.26 4.01 -9.25
CA SER A 92 -12.27 3.08 -10.38
C SER A 92 -11.39 3.52 -11.56
N ILE A 93 -10.94 4.77 -11.58
CA ILE A 93 -10.07 5.32 -12.64
C ILE A 93 -8.63 5.57 -12.17
N LEU A 94 -8.30 5.20 -10.93
CA LEU A 94 -6.95 5.36 -10.40
C LEU A 94 -5.99 4.39 -11.09
N SER A 95 -4.72 4.78 -11.16
CA SER A 95 -3.66 3.91 -11.63
C SER A 95 -2.42 4.03 -10.75
N ALA A 96 -1.82 2.90 -10.42
CA ALA A 96 -0.53 2.79 -9.75
C ALA A 96 0.63 3.34 -10.61
N GLU A 97 0.41 3.55 -11.91
CA GLU A 97 1.35 4.19 -12.82
C GLU A 97 1.29 5.72 -12.81
N ASP A 98 0.30 6.33 -12.14
CA ASP A 98 0.18 7.77 -12.07
C ASP A 98 1.43 8.41 -11.45
N THR A 99 1.93 9.48 -12.06
CA THR A 99 3.13 10.18 -11.59
C THR A 99 3.00 10.70 -10.15
N SER A 100 1.79 11.01 -9.72
CA SER A 100 1.48 11.45 -8.36
C SER A 100 1.72 10.37 -7.29
N VAL A 101 1.80 9.10 -7.66
CA VAL A 101 2.23 8.02 -6.76
C VAL A 101 3.58 8.33 -6.13
N TRP A 102 4.49 8.93 -6.90
CA TRP A 102 5.83 9.28 -6.45
C TRP A 102 5.84 10.54 -5.57
N GLU A 103 4.80 11.37 -5.62
CA GLU A 103 4.74 12.60 -4.84
C GLU A 103 4.56 12.30 -3.33
N SER A 104 5.42 12.93 -2.52
CA SER A 104 5.34 12.78 -1.07
C SER A 104 4.15 13.54 -0.52
N ASN A 105 3.41 12.88 0.38
CA ASN A 105 2.19 13.38 1.04
C ASN A 105 0.99 13.57 0.10
N GLN A 106 1.08 13.10 -1.13
CA GLN A 106 -0.06 12.97 -2.03
C GLN A 106 -0.65 11.58 -1.90
N PHE A 107 -1.94 11.49 -1.62
CA PHE A 107 -2.69 10.23 -1.55
C PHE A 107 -3.64 10.19 -2.73
N LEU A 108 -3.74 9.03 -3.39
CA LEU A 108 -4.69 8.82 -4.47
C LEU A 108 -6.11 8.66 -3.93
N ILE A 109 -6.26 8.08 -2.74
CA ILE A 109 -7.51 8.03 -1.98
C ILE A 109 -7.40 9.02 -0.81
N PRO A 110 -7.97 10.24 -0.92
CA PRO A 110 -7.80 11.31 0.07
C PRO A 110 -8.33 11.00 1.47
N GLU A 111 -9.16 9.99 1.63
CA GLU A 111 -9.74 9.54 2.91
C GLU A 111 -8.83 8.54 3.64
N SER A 112 -7.81 8.01 2.97
CA SER A 112 -6.94 6.96 3.52
C SER A 112 -6.04 7.49 4.64
N ILE A 113 -5.80 6.67 5.68
CA ILE A 113 -4.80 6.95 6.72
C ILE A 113 -3.42 6.37 6.37
N LEU A 114 -3.44 5.32 5.56
CA LEU A 114 -2.33 4.54 5.05
C LEU A 114 -2.65 4.16 3.61
N GLU A 115 -1.69 4.36 2.70
CA GLU A 115 -1.79 3.96 1.30
C GLU A 115 -0.52 3.23 0.89
N ILE A 116 -0.67 2.05 0.29
CA ILE A 116 0.41 1.20 -0.20
C ILE A 116 0.27 1.14 -1.72
N ILE A 117 1.36 1.40 -2.42
CA ILE A 117 1.43 1.26 -3.87
C ILE A 117 2.46 0.19 -4.21
N ALA A 118 1.99 -0.85 -4.89
CA ALA A 118 2.84 -1.85 -5.53
C ALA A 118 3.09 -1.42 -6.97
N PHE A 119 4.37 -1.38 -7.36
CA PHE A 119 4.77 -0.93 -8.69
C PHE A 119 5.75 -1.92 -9.31
N ASP A 120 5.35 -2.52 -10.43
CA ASP A 120 6.12 -3.47 -11.25
C ASP A 120 6.80 -4.58 -10.44
N SER A 121 6.21 -4.98 -9.30
CA SER A 121 6.80 -5.91 -8.33
C SER A 121 8.20 -5.55 -7.81
N GLY A 122 8.71 -4.34 -8.08
CA GLY A 122 10.07 -3.89 -7.76
C GLY A 122 10.11 -2.77 -6.72
N TYR A 123 8.99 -2.07 -6.53
CA TYR A 123 8.85 -1.05 -5.50
C TYR A 123 7.56 -1.24 -4.72
N THR A 124 7.65 -0.99 -3.41
CA THR A 124 6.49 -0.81 -2.54
C THR A 124 6.61 0.55 -1.87
N ILE A 125 5.71 1.45 -2.20
CA ILE A 125 5.61 2.78 -1.59
C ILE A 125 4.56 2.70 -0.49
N VAL A 126 4.87 3.22 0.69
CA VAL A 126 3.96 3.23 1.83
C VAL A 126 3.85 4.65 2.36
N LYS A 127 2.65 5.21 2.29
CA LYS A 127 2.34 6.60 2.69
C LYS A 127 1.52 6.61 3.96
N PHE A 128 1.87 7.51 4.87
CA PHE A 128 1.23 7.60 6.18
C PHE A 128 0.77 9.03 6.48
N LYS A 129 -0.51 9.18 6.85
CA LYS A 129 -1.01 10.41 7.48
C LYS A 129 -0.73 10.45 8.97
N ASP A 130 -0.81 9.29 9.63
CA ASP A 130 -0.49 9.17 11.05
C ASP A 130 1.02 9.05 11.26
N LYS A 131 1.59 9.99 12.01
CA LYS A 131 3.03 9.99 12.33
C LYS A 131 3.43 8.82 13.23
N SER A 132 2.60 8.43 14.19
CA SER A 132 2.88 7.30 15.08
C SER A 132 3.04 6.01 14.29
N LEU A 133 2.10 5.71 13.39
CA LEU A 133 2.18 4.54 12.51
C LEU A 133 3.43 4.58 11.62
N SER A 134 3.73 5.76 11.07
CA SER A 134 4.93 5.98 10.25
C SER A 134 6.22 5.71 11.02
N ASP A 135 6.31 6.17 12.26
CA ASP A 135 7.48 5.99 13.13
C ASP A 135 7.62 4.51 13.57
N GLN A 136 6.51 3.80 13.84
CA GLN A 136 6.51 2.36 14.11
C GLN A 136 7.06 1.56 12.91
N PHE A 137 6.58 1.90 11.71
CA PHE A 137 7.04 1.30 10.45
C PHE A 137 8.54 1.54 10.22
N GLU A 138 9.00 2.79 10.35
CA GLU A 138 10.42 3.14 10.24
C GLU A 138 11.29 2.37 11.23
N ASN A 139 10.88 2.31 12.50
CA ASN A 139 11.64 1.61 13.54
C ASN A 139 11.79 0.11 13.27
N TYR A 140 10.77 -0.51 12.66
CA TYR A 140 10.84 -1.92 12.26
C TYR A 140 11.78 -2.12 11.08
N PHE A 141 11.66 -1.35 10.01
CA PHE A 141 12.45 -1.54 8.80
C PHE A 141 13.88 -0.98 8.88
N LYS A 142 14.08 0.09 9.65
CA LYS A 142 15.33 0.84 9.81
C LYS A 142 15.89 1.23 8.45
N GLU A 143 17.17 0.95 8.20
CA GLU A 143 17.89 1.30 6.95
C GLU A 143 17.36 0.58 5.69
N GLN A 144 16.41 -0.34 5.82
CA GLN A 144 15.81 -1.06 4.68
C GLN A 144 14.67 -0.29 3.99
N VAL A 145 14.22 0.81 4.59
CA VAL A 145 13.29 1.74 3.97
C VAL A 145 14.01 3.06 3.69
N ILE A 146 13.63 3.71 2.60
CA ILE A 146 14.15 5.02 2.22
C ILE A 146 13.00 6.00 2.28
N ASP A 147 13.23 7.20 2.81
CA ASP A 147 12.26 8.29 2.72
C ASP A 147 11.96 8.60 1.24
N LEU A 148 10.68 8.66 0.88
CA LEU A 148 10.23 8.82 -0.50
C LEU A 148 10.74 10.13 -1.11
N GLN A 149 10.74 11.23 -0.36
CA GLN A 149 11.23 12.51 -0.85
C GLN A 149 12.73 12.43 -1.15
N LYS A 150 13.53 11.86 -0.24
CA LYS A 150 14.97 11.64 -0.46
C LYS A 150 15.24 10.73 -1.65
N PHE A 151 14.40 9.72 -1.88
CA PHE A 151 14.48 8.86 -3.06
C PHE A 151 14.27 9.68 -4.34
N ASN A 152 13.22 10.50 -4.39
CA ASN A 152 12.89 11.33 -5.56
C ASN A 152 13.99 12.35 -5.88
N GLU A 153 14.53 13.03 -4.87
CA GLU A 153 15.64 13.98 -5.04
C GLU A 153 16.89 13.32 -5.65
N LYS A 154 17.11 12.04 -5.34
CA LYS A 154 18.27 11.29 -5.82
C LYS A 154 18.08 10.71 -7.23
N TYR A 155 16.88 10.25 -7.56
CA TYR A 155 16.64 9.41 -8.74
C TYR A 155 15.69 10.02 -9.78
N ILE A 156 14.75 10.87 -9.37
CA ILE A 156 13.71 11.42 -10.26
C ILE A 156 14.06 12.84 -10.70
N ASN A 157 14.49 13.70 -9.77
CA ASN A 157 14.83 15.11 -10.07
C ASN A 157 16.19 15.29 -10.77
N ARG A 158 16.84 14.20 -11.21
CA ARG A 158 18.10 14.24 -11.98
C ARG A 158 17.90 14.04 -13.48
N THR A 159 16.64 13.98 -13.92
CA THR A 159 16.21 13.89 -15.31
C THR A 159 15.73 15.26 -15.79
#